data_AF-A0A1S8SAH2-F1
#
_entry.id   AF-A0A1S8SAH2-F1
#
_cell.length_a   1.000
_cell.length_b   1.000
_cell.length_c   1.000
_cell.angle_alpha   90.00
_cell.angle_beta   90.00
_cell.angle_gamma   90.00
#
_symmetry.space_group_name_H-M   'P 1'
#
loop_
_entity.id
_entity.type
_entity.pdbx_description
1 polymer ?
#
loop_
_entity_poly.entity_id
_entity_poly.type
_entity_poly.pdbx_seq_one_letter_code
_entity_poly.pdbx_strand_id
1 'polypeptide(L)' 'MNYELDAKLEQYYNKFGDVFPMMEYDLSKKEVIKFIDKCLKLNKKAQEIISLRNDVIY' A
#
# COMPACT_ATOMS: atom_id res chain seq x y z
N MET A 1 -17.77 10.94 -3.34
CA MET A 1 -17.41 10.55 -1.96
C MET A 1 -16.46 9.36 -2.02
N ASN A 2 -15.14 9.57 -1.83
CA ASN A 2 -14.10 8.53 -1.89
C ASN A 2 -13.62 8.13 -0.46
N TYR A 3 -14.53 7.93 0.49
CA TYR A 3 -14.18 7.73 1.90
C TYR A 3 -13.42 6.43 2.19
N GLU A 4 -13.62 5.40 1.37
CA GLU A 4 -13.07 4.06 1.65
C GLU A 4 -11.54 3.99 1.44
N LEU A 5 -11.03 4.70 0.43
CA LEU A 5 -9.61 4.77 0.15
C LEU A 5 -8.87 5.61 1.19
N ASP A 6 -9.44 6.76 1.56
CA ASP A 6 -8.92 7.64 2.62
C ASP A 6 -8.83 6.92 3.95
N ALA A 7 -9.87 6.19 4.35
CA ALA A 7 -9.86 5.41 5.59
C ALA A 7 -8.75 4.34 5.59
N LYS A 8 -8.52 3.68 4.44
CA LYS A 8 -7.45 2.67 4.32
C LYS A 8 -6.06 3.30 4.34
N LEU A 9 -5.89 4.45 3.68
CA LEU A 9 -4.65 5.22 3.75
C LEU A 9 -4.32 5.67 5.17
N GLU A 10 -5.32 6.16 5.89
CA GLU A 10 -5.16 6.59 7.28
C GLU A 10 -4.82 5.39 8.18
N GLN A 11 -5.43 4.22 7.97
CA GLN A 11 -5.04 2.98 8.67
C GLN A 11 -3.57 2.59 8.40
N TYR A 12 -3.13 2.71 7.15
CA TYR A 12 -1.74 2.46 6.78
C TYR A 12 -0.79 3.44 7.48
N TYR A 13 -1.11 4.73 7.46
CA TYR A 13 -0.33 5.77 8.13
C TYR A 13 -0.26 5.55 9.64
N ASN A 14 -1.39 5.26 10.30
CA ASN A 14 -1.42 4.96 11.73
C ASN A 14 -0.60 3.70 12.09
N LYS A 15 -0.55 2.70 11.20
CA LYS A 15 0.18 1.45 11.45
C LYS A 15 1.69 1.59 11.25
N PHE A 16 2.09 2.28 10.19
CA PHE A 16 3.48 2.32 9.72
C PHE A 16 4.20 3.66 9.94
N GLY A 17 3.45 4.70 10.36
CA GLY A 17 3.92 6.07 10.46
C GLY A 17 4.34 6.67 9.14
N ASP A 18 3.80 6.15 8.02
CA ASP A 18 4.33 6.40 6.68
C ASP A 18 3.21 6.59 5.67
N VAL A 19 3.44 7.43 4.66
CA VAL A 19 2.44 7.73 3.64
C VAL A 19 2.52 6.69 2.54
N PHE A 20 1.38 6.13 2.14
CA PHE A 20 1.34 5.19 1.03
C PHE A 20 1.78 5.90 -0.27
N PRO A 21 2.79 5.39 -1.02
CA PRO A 21 3.32 6.08 -2.19
C PRO A 21 2.39 5.96 -3.41
N MET A 22 1.22 6.59 -3.35
CA MET A 22 0.22 6.56 -4.42
C MET A 22 0.74 7.09 -5.75
N MET A 23 1.63 8.09 -5.73
CA MET A 23 2.19 8.68 -6.96
C MET A 23 3.13 7.76 -7.73
N GLU A 24 3.73 6.77 -7.06
CA GLU A 24 4.62 5.81 -7.73
C GLU A 24 3.85 4.69 -8.44
N TYR A 25 2.54 4.61 -8.24
CA TYR A 25 1.72 3.52 -8.73
C TYR A 25 0.59 4.02 -9.62
N ASP A 26 0.63 3.66 -10.90
CA ASP A 26 -0.53 3.74 -11.81
C ASP A 26 -1.55 2.63 -11.45
N LEU A 27 -1.98 2.61 -10.18
CA LEU A 27 -2.90 1.63 -9.66
C LEU A 27 -4.27 2.26 -9.51
N SER A 28 -5.29 1.56 -10.00
CA SER A 28 -6.68 1.91 -9.73
C SER A 28 -6.96 1.88 -8.22
N LYS A 29 -7.88 2.73 -7.74
CA LYS A 29 -8.25 2.83 -6.32
C LYS A 29 -8.49 1.47 -5.63
N LYS A 30 -9.14 0.54 -6.33
CA LYS A 30 -9.39 -0.82 -5.84
C LYS A 30 -8.10 -1.62 -5.59
N GLU A 31 -7.12 -1.48 -6.48
CA GLU A 31 -5.83 -2.16 -6.35
C GLU A 31 -5.04 -1.57 -5.19
N VAL A 32 -5.09 -0.24 -5.00
CA VAL A 32 -4.47 0.41 -3.85
C VAL A 32 -5.06 -0.07 -2.53
N ILE A 33 -6.40 -0.16 -2.42
CA ILE A 33 -7.06 -0.70 -1.22
C ILE A 33 -6.60 -2.13 -0.92
N LYS A 34 -6.57 -3.00 -1.93
CA LYS A 34 -6.08 -4.38 -1.76
C LYS A 34 -4.61 -4.42 -1.33
N PHE A 35 -3.80 -3.53 -1.89
CA PHE A 35 -2.37 -3.49 -1.61
C PHE A 35 -2.11 -2.99 -0.18
N ILE A 36 -2.83 -1.96 0.27
CA ILE A 36 -2.83 -1.53 1.67
C ILE A 36 -3.25 -2.66 2.60
N ASP A 37 -4.32 -3.40 2.26
CA ASP A 37 -4.78 -4.54 3.06
C ASP A 37 -3.70 -5.62 3.18
N LYS A 38 -2.95 -5.86 2.10
CA LYS A 38 -1.80 -6.77 2.08
C LYS A 38 -0.64 -6.25 2.94
N CYS A 39 -0.35 -4.95 2.90
CA CYS A 39 0.65 -4.31 3.76
C CYS A 39 0.30 -4.52 5.24
N LEU A 40 -0.95 -4.22 5.61
CA LEU A 40 -1.45 -4.36 6.98
C LEU A 40 -1.39 -5.83 7.45
N LYS A 41 -1.77 -6.79 6.60
CA LYS A 41 -1.71 -8.23 6.91
C LYS A 41 -0.29 -8.75 7.09
N LEU A 42 0.64 -8.34 6.23
CA LEU A 42 2.02 -8.76 6.29
C LEU A 42 2.84 -7.96 7.31
N ASN A 43 2.26 -6.91 7.88
CA ASN A 43 2.95 -5.94 8.72
C ASN A 43 4.24 -5.39 8.06
N LYS A 44 4.17 -5.17 6.74
CA LYS A 44 5.26 -4.66 5.91
C LYS A 44 4.82 -3.43 5.15
N LYS A 45 5.70 -2.44 5.00
CA LYS A 45 5.42 -1.24 4.20
C LYS A 45 5.30 -1.59 2.71
N ALA A 46 4.62 -0.73 1.95
CA ALA A 46 4.41 -0.88 0.52
C ALA A 46 5.73 -1.11 -0.25
N GLN A 47 6.75 -0.30 0.06
CA GLN A 47 8.08 -0.39 -0.51
C GLN A 47 8.76 -1.74 -0.22
N GLU A 48 8.56 -2.32 0.97
CA GLU A 48 9.14 -3.63 1.32
C GLU A 48 8.48 -4.79 0.55
N ILE A 49 7.16 -4.72 0.35
CA ILE A 49 6.43 -5.72 -0.44
C ILE A 49 6.82 -5.66 -1.92
N ILE A 50 7.12 -4.47 -2.43
CA ILE A 50 7.55 -4.29 -3.82
C ILE A 50 9.01 -4.67 -4.01
N SER A 51 9.88 -4.37 -3.04
CA SER A 51 11.26 -4.85 -3.05
C SER A 51 11.30 -6.38 -3.19
N LEU A 52 10.42 -7.10 -2.47
CA LEU A 52 10.25 -8.55 -2.60
C LEU A 52 9.75 -9.01 -3.98
N ARG A 53 9.06 -8.15 -4.73
CA ARG A 53 8.56 -8.44 -6.09
C ARG A 53 9.61 -8.16 -7.16
N ASN A 54 10.44 -7.12 -6.95
CA ASN A 54 11.54 -6.75 -7.85
C ASN A 54 12.80 -7.62 -7.65
N ASP A 55 12.91 -8.36 -6.55
CA ASP A 55 13.94 -9.41 -6.39
C ASP A 55 13.73 -10.61 -7.33
N VAL A 56 12.60 -10.67 -8.06
CA VAL A 56 12.33 -11.65 -9.11
C VAL A 56 12.63 -11.05 -10.49
N ILE A 57 13.85 -10.57 -10.69
CA ILE A 57 14.43 -10.33 -12.02
C ILE A 57 15.80 -10.99 -12.04
N TYR A 58 15.86 -12.22 -12.57
CA TYR A 58 17.07 -12.89 -13.05
C TYR A 58 16.75 -13.60 -14.36
#